data_AF-Q6CPA3-F1
#
_entry.id   AF-Q6CPA3-F1
#
_cell.length_a   1.000
_cell.length_b   1.000
_cell.length_c   1.000
_cell.angle_alpha   90.00
_cell.angle_beta   90.00
_cell.angle_gamma   90.00
#
_symmetry.space_group_name_H-M   'P 1'
#
loop_
_entity.id
_entity.type
_entity.pdbx_description
1 polymer ?
#
loop_
_entity_poly.entity_id
_entity_poly.type
_entity_poly.pdbx_seq_one_letter_code
_entity_poly.pdbx_strand_id
1 'polypeptide(L)'
;MVVELVINTNLPELEDVSKEKLLRKGITFDPNEKLVLNRERCVNPVLIDNFFRFLRHGSDDVLKQKLNNNKSEGSKDLNCNILLNQMLYPNWKVRSDVISFCESELKSMKTEVNDKFGSESDPKPLVTERIDPYAVKDIISERESHYKDCNSLETWINNQKDIERIIQIRTSSILSEQCGNDRDYIQDFQNFIKTKN
;
A
#
# COMPACT_ATOMS: atom_id res chain seq x y z
N MET A 1 -10.84 16.28 -12.74
CA MET A 1 -11.38 16.09 -11.37
C MET A 1 -10.28 15.41 -10.58
N VAL A 2 -9.72 16.05 -9.55
CA VAL A 2 -8.63 15.44 -8.77
C VAL A 2 -9.26 14.33 -7.93
N VAL A 3 -8.85 13.09 -8.16
CA VAL A 3 -9.31 11.95 -7.35
C VAL A 3 -8.41 11.88 -6.13
N GLU A 4 -9.01 12.00 -4.95
CA GLU A 4 -8.30 11.88 -3.68
C GLU A 4 -8.87 10.69 -2.91
N LEU A 5 -7.98 9.85 -2.38
CA LEU A 5 -8.34 8.83 -1.40
C LEU A 5 -7.96 9.35 -0.02
N VAL A 6 -8.97 9.59 0.82
CA VAL A 6 -8.78 10.06 2.21
C VAL A 6 -8.92 8.86 3.15
N ILE A 7 -7.85 8.57 3.88
CA ILE A 7 -7.81 7.47 4.85
C ILE A 7 -7.80 8.08 6.25
N ASN A 8 -8.76 7.63 7.07
CA ASN A 8 -8.71 7.92 8.49
C ASN A 8 -7.65 7.02 9.14
N THR A 9 -6.63 7.64 9.71
CA THR A 9 -5.48 6.99 10.33
C THR A 9 -5.74 6.66 11.80
N ASN A 10 -6.79 7.26 12.37
CA ASN A 10 -7.25 7.00 13.71
C ASN A 10 -7.97 5.65 13.75
N LEU A 11 -7.18 4.58 13.82
CA LEU A 11 -7.61 3.21 14.02
C LEU A 11 -7.66 2.99 15.55
N PRO A 12 -8.86 2.95 16.16
CA PRO A 12 -9.01 2.84 17.62
C PRO A 12 -8.34 1.59 18.23
N GLU A 13 -8.01 0.58 17.42
CA GLU A 13 -7.32 -0.64 17.88
C GLU A 13 -5.78 -0.49 18.01
N LEU A 14 -5.22 0.68 17.65
CA LEU A 14 -3.79 1.01 17.74
C LEU A 14 -3.44 1.96 18.90
N GLU A 15 -4.39 2.29 19.78
CA GLU A 15 -4.21 3.20 20.92
C GLU A 15 -3.12 2.78 21.93
N ASP A 16 -2.74 1.50 21.97
CA ASP A 16 -1.62 1.03 22.82
C ASP A 16 -0.24 1.31 22.21
N VAL A 17 -0.12 1.47 20.89
CA VAL A 17 1.17 1.70 20.19
C VAL A 17 1.58 3.17 20.26
N SER A 18 0.60 4.08 20.37
CA SER A 18 0.87 5.53 20.51
C SER A 18 1.52 5.90 21.85
N LYS A 19 1.43 5.04 22.87
CA LYS A 19 2.06 5.23 24.18
C LYS A 19 3.54 4.83 24.20
N GLU A 20 3.96 3.89 23.36
CA GLU A 20 5.36 3.50 23.20
C GLU A 20 6.05 4.32 22.10
N LYS A 21 6.33 5.57 22.43
CA LYS A 21 7.50 6.37 22.01
C LYS A 21 8.35 5.79 20.86
N LEU A 22 7.82 5.75 19.63
CA LEU A 22 8.60 5.54 18.40
C LEU A 22 9.29 6.85 17.99
N LEU A 23 10.10 7.36 18.91
CA LEU A 23 11.03 8.47 18.70
C LEU A 23 12.34 7.89 18.13
N ARG A 24 12.29 7.41 16.89
CA ARG A 24 13.50 7.27 16.06
C ARG A 24 13.44 8.32 14.96
N LYS A 25 14.45 9.19 14.93
CA LYS A 25 14.63 10.30 13.99
C LYS A 25 14.34 9.85 12.54
N GLY A 26 13.45 10.58 11.88
CA GLY A 26 13.18 10.50 10.44
C GLY A 26 11.73 10.14 10.14
N ILE A 27 10.89 11.17 10.00
CA ILE A 27 9.50 11.15 9.54
C ILE A 27 8.51 10.51 10.54
N THR A 28 7.99 11.36 11.44
CA THR A 28 6.89 11.03 12.34
C THR A 28 5.57 11.08 11.55
N PHE A 29 4.97 9.92 11.31
CA PHE A 29 3.56 9.84 10.94
C PHE A 29 2.72 10.17 12.17
N ASP A 30 1.83 11.16 12.08
CA ASP A 30 0.86 11.46 13.16
C ASP A 30 -0.35 10.52 13.00
N PRO A 31 -0.55 9.56 13.92
CA PRO A 31 -1.68 8.62 13.86
C PRO A 31 -3.05 9.28 14.05
N ASN A 32 -3.12 10.59 14.38
CA ASN A 32 -4.36 11.35 14.47
C ASN A 32 -4.65 12.20 13.23
N GLU A 33 -3.78 12.19 12.22
CA GLU A 33 -3.89 13.04 11.04
C GLU A 33 -4.35 12.24 9.80
N LYS A 34 -5.33 12.76 9.05
CA LYS A 34 -5.86 12.08 7.86
C LYS A 34 -4.76 11.92 6.80
N LEU A 35 -4.56 10.70 6.29
CA LEU A 35 -3.69 10.47 5.15
C LEU A 35 -4.49 10.75 3.87
N VAL A 36 -4.12 11.82 3.17
CA VAL A 36 -4.68 12.15 1.86
C VAL A 36 -3.74 11.65 0.78
N LEU A 37 -4.23 10.73 -0.04
CA LEU A 37 -3.53 10.17 -1.17
C LEU A 37 -3.95 10.89 -2.44
N ASN A 38 -2.95 11.32 -3.19
CA ASN A 38 -3.07 11.87 -4.53
C ASN A 38 -1.99 11.22 -5.41
N ARG A 39 -2.01 11.52 -6.71
CA ARG A 39 -1.02 11.02 -7.66
C ARG A 39 0.42 11.32 -7.24
N GLU A 40 0.69 12.54 -6.76
CA GLU A 40 2.03 12.95 -6.33
C GLU A 40 2.55 12.11 -5.16
N ARG A 41 1.67 11.70 -4.23
CA ARG A 41 2.00 10.80 -3.12
C ARG A 41 2.30 9.38 -3.60
N CYS A 42 1.69 8.92 -4.69
CA CYS A 42 2.04 7.64 -5.28
C CYS A 42 3.42 7.69 -5.95
N VAL A 43 3.71 8.75 -6.72
CA VAL A 43 5.02 8.94 -7.38
C VAL A 43 6.15 9.11 -6.35
N ASN A 44 5.89 9.79 -5.23
CA ASN A 44 6.81 9.88 -4.10
C ASN A 44 6.24 9.17 -2.86
N PRO A 45 6.44 7.85 -2.73
CA PRO A 45 5.74 7.01 -1.75
C PRO A 45 6.35 7.05 -0.34
N VAL A 46 7.28 7.94 -0.03
CA VAL A 46 8.00 7.96 1.27
C VAL A 46 7.03 8.02 2.46
N LEU A 47 5.98 8.82 2.39
CA LEU A 47 4.97 8.89 3.46
C LEU A 47 4.13 7.61 3.53
N ILE A 48 3.80 7.02 2.37
CA ILE A 48 3.04 5.78 2.28
C ILE A 48 3.84 4.63 2.88
N ASP A 49 5.14 4.55 2.59
CA ASP A 49 6.02 3.52 3.14
C ASP A 49 6.11 3.61 4.66
N ASN A 50 6.22 4.83 5.21
CA ASN A 50 6.21 5.04 6.66
C ASN A 50 4.86 4.66 7.28
N PHE A 51 3.76 5.01 6.62
CA PHE A 51 2.42 4.61 7.03
C PHE A 51 2.25 3.08 7.04
N PHE A 52 2.65 2.39 5.97
CA PHE A 52 2.62 0.93 5.91
C PHE A 52 3.48 0.28 6.98
N ARG A 53 4.67 0.83 7.23
CA ARG A 53 5.53 0.36 8.32
C ARG A 53 4.84 0.50 9.68
N PHE A 54 4.20 1.64 9.93
CA PHE A 54 3.43 1.86 11.15
C PHE A 54 2.28 0.86 11.29
N LEU A 55 1.47 0.68 10.24
CA LEU A 55 0.38 -0.29 10.24
C LEU A 55 0.88 -1.71 10.50
N ARG A 56 1.91 -2.17 9.78
CA ARG A 56 2.48 -3.53 9.93
C ARG A 56 3.04 -3.77 11.32
N HIS A 57 3.74 -2.78 11.88
CA HIS A 57 4.23 -2.87 13.27
C HIS A 57 3.08 -2.98 14.26
N GLY A 58 2.05 -2.16 14.07
CA GLY A 58 0.87 -2.17 14.93
C GLY A 58 0.01 -3.42 14.80
N SER A 59 -0.03 -4.06 13.62
CA SER A 59 -0.89 -5.19 13.30
C SER A 59 -0.20 -6.55 13.33
N ASP A 60 0.79 -6.75 12.47
CA ASP A 60 1.35 -8.04 12.12
C ASP A 60 2.54 -8.41 13.02
N ASP A 61 3.44 -7.47 13.30
CA ASP A 61 4.67 -7.74 14.08
C ASP A 61 4.36 -8.09 15.54
N VAL A 62 3.36 -7.43 16.12
CA VAL A 62 2.91 -7.65 17.51
C VAL A 62 1.84 -8.73 17.64
N LEU A 63 1.42 -9.34 16.53
CA LEU A 63 0.29 -10.27 16.48
C LEU A 63 0.46 -11.44 17.46
N LYS A 64 1.62 -12.09 17.44
CA LYS A 64 1.91 -13.25 18.29
C LYS A 64 1.85 -12.88 19.79
N GLN A 65 2.33 -11.69 20.14
CA GLN A 65 2.27 -11.18 21.52
C GLN A 65 0.82 -10.95 21.95
N LYS A 66 0.03 -10.25 21.13
CA LYS A 66 -1.40 -10.01 21.39
C LYS A 66 -2.18 -11.30 21.55
N LEU A 67 -1.94 -12.28 20.66
CA LEU A 67 -2.58 -13.60 20.74
C LEU A 67 -2.19 -14.35 22.02
N ASN A 68 -0.92 -14.28 22.46
CA ASN A 68 -0.49 -14.93 23.69
C ASN A 68 -1.08 -14.27 24.95
N ASN A 69 -1.15 -12.94 24.99
CA ASN A 69 -1.74 -12.21 26.12
C ASN A 69 -3.23 -12.52 26.28
N ASN A 70 -3.95 -12.70 25.17
CA ASN A 70 -5.38 -12.99 25.18
C ASN A 70 -5.73 -14.47 25.47
N LYS A 71 -4.74 -15.35 25.71
CA LYS A 71 -5.01 -16.77 26.05
C LYS A 71 -5.61 -16.97 27.44
N SER A 72 -5.49 -16.00 28.34
CA SER A 72 -5.94 -16.12 29.73
C SER A 72 -7.42 -15.79 29.98
N GLU A 73 -8.14 -15.21 29.01
CA GLU A 73 -9.46 -14.58 29.26
C GLU A 73 -10.67 -15.18 28.52
N GLY A 74 -10.59 -16.35 27.87
CA GLY A 74 -11.79 -16.96 27.28
C GLY A 74 -11.55 -18.08 26.26
N SER A 75 -12.57 -18.38 25.45
CA SER A 75 -12.48 -19.30 24.32
C SER A 75 -11.52 -18.74 23.25
N LYS A 76 -10.51 -19.53 22.88
CA LYS A 76 -9.47 -19.15 21.90
C LYS A 76 -10.05 -18.63 20.58
N ASP A 77 -11.13 -19.26 20.10
CA ASP A 77 -11.72 -18.94 18.80
C ASP A 77 -12.40 -17.58 18.79
N LEU A 78 -13.06 -17.20 19.91
CA LEU A 78 -13.69 -15.89 20.06
C LEU A 78 -12.64 -14.77 20.00
N ASN A 79 -11.52 -14.96 20.72
CA ASN A 79 -10.44 -13.97 20.80
C ASN A 79 -9.74 -13.79 19.44
N CYS A 80 -9.57 -14.88 18.68
CA CYS A 80 -9.02 -14.79 17.34
C CYS A 80 -9.98 -14.09 16.36
N ASN A 81 -11.29 -14.39 16.38
CA ASN A 81 -12.26 -13.73 15.51
C ASN A 81 -12.37 -12.23 15.78
N ILE A 82 -12.32 -11.82 17.05
CA ILE A 82 -12.31 -10.41 17.44
C ILE A 82 -11.06 -9.73 16.88
N LEU A 83 -9.88 -10.30 17.10
CA LEU A 83 -8.62 -9.74 16.62
C LEU A 83 -8.59 -9.63 15.08
N LEU A 84 -9.09 -10.63 14.37
CA LEU A 84 -9.16 -10.61 12.90
C LEU A 84 -10.06 -9.49 12.38
N ASN A 85 -11.29 -9.42 12.87
CA ASN A 85 -12.30 -8.51 12.32
C ASN A 85 -12.14 -7.07 12.76
N GLN A 86 -11.63 -6.84 13.96
CA GLN A 86 -11.39 -5.51 14.48
C GLN A 86 -10.04 -5.02 13.97
N MET A 87 -8.97 -5.76 14.21
CA MET A 87 -7.63 -5.21 14.01
C MET A 87 -6.99 -5.64 12.68
N LEU A 88 -6.90 -6.94 12.39
CA LEU A 88 -6.05 -7.41 11.29
C LEU A 88 -6.62 -7.07 9.91
N TYR A 89 -7.86 -7.46 9.65
CA TYR A 89 -8.48 -7.31 8.33
C TYR A 89 -8.71 -5.85 7.95
N PRO A 90 -9.13 -4.94 8.87
CA PRO A 90 -9.17 -3.52 8.54
C PRO A 90 -7.80 -2.94 8.17
N ASN A 91 -6.73 -3.30 8.89
CA ASN A 91 -5.37 -2.87 8.54
C ASN A 91 -4.92 -3.39 7.17
N TRP A 92 -5.17 -4.67 6.87
CA TRP A 92 -4.86 -5.24 5.55
C TRP A 92 -5.67 -4.59 4.43
N LYS A 93 -6.96 -4.30 4.68
CA LYS A 93 -7.82 -3.61 3.73
C LYS A 93 -7.26 -2.22 3.41
N VAL A 94 -6.91 -1.43 4.43
CA VAL A 94 -6.35 -0.09 4.24
C VAL A 94 -5.08 -0.15 3.38
N ARG A 95 -4.16 -1.08 3.64
CA ARG A 95 -2.95 -1.26 2.81
C ARG A 95 -3.31 -1.65 1.38
N SER A 96 -4.26 -2.57 1.19
CA SER A 96 -4.73 -2.99 -0.12
C SER A 96 -5.38 -1.84 -0.91
N ASP A 97 -6.19 -1.00 -0.24
CA ASP A 97 -6.88 0.15 -0.85
C ASP A 97 -5.86 1.19 -1.35
N VAL A 98 -4.82 1.48 -0.55
CA VAL A 98 -3.74 2.39 -0.93
C VAL A 98 -2.98 1.89 -2.16
N ILE A 99 -2.62 0.59 -2.18
CA ILE A 99 -1.94 -0.02 -3.32
C ILE A 99 -2.82 0.03 -4.57
N SER A 100 -4.11 -0.27 -4.42
CA SER A 100 -5.09 -0.28 -5.51
C SER A 100 -5.32 1.12 -6.08
N PHE A 101 -5.35 2.14 -5.22
CA PHE A 101 -5.43 3.54 -5.62
C PHE A 101 -4.20 3.94 -6.46
N CYS A 102 -2.99 3.67 -5.98
CA CYS A 102 -1.79 3.99 -6.76
C CYS A 102 -1.69 3.19 -8.07
N GLU A 103 -2.22 1.97 -8.12
CA GLU A 103 -2.34 1.20 -9.36
C GLU A 103 -3.33 1.82 -10.35
N SER A 104 -4.43 2.38 -9.87
CA SER A 104 -5.37 3.12 -10.72
C SER A 104 -4.77 4.41 -11.27
N GLU A 105 -4.03 5.15 -10.44
CA GLU A 105 -3.30 6.34 -10.87
C GLU A 105 -2.19 6.00 -11.86
N LEU A 106 -1.44 4.91 -11.66
CA LEU A 106 -0.45 4.44 -12.62
C LEU A 106 -1.09 4.17 -13.99
N LYS A 107 -2.26 3.52 -14.02
CA LYS A 107 -2.98 3.26 -15.28
C LYS A 107 -3.39 4.58 -15.96
N SER A 108 -3.92 5.54 -15.20
CA SER A 108 -4.23 6.88 -15.72
C SER A 108 -3.00 7.58 -16.29
N MET A 109 -1.88 7.56 -15.55
CA MET A 109 -0.62 8.16 -15.98
C MET A 109 -0.11 7.51 -17.27
N LYS A 110 -0.12 6.17 -17.37
CA LYS A 110 0.29 5.47 -18.59
C LYS A 110 -0.58 5.86 -19.80
N THR A 111 -1.90 5.97 -19.62
CA THR A 111 -2.80 6.44 -20.69
C THR A 111 -2.47 7.87 -21.10
N GLU A 112 -2.32 8.80 -20.16
CA GLU A 112 -2.01 10.21 -20.44
C GLU A 112 -0.66 10.38 -21.16
N VAL A 113 0.36 9.64 -20.74
CA VAL A 113 1.69 9.66 -21.37
C VAL A 113 1.62 9.09 -22.78
N ASN A 114 0.90 7.97 -22.97
CA ASN A 114 0.72 7.38 -24.29
C ASN A 114 -0.08 8.28 -25.23
N ASP A 115 -1.11 8.97 -24.73
CA ASP A 115 -1.91 9.92 -25.53
C ASP A 115 -1.08 11.14 -25.97
N LYS A 116 -0.16 11.62 -25.12
CA LYS A 116 0.68 12.79 -25.40
C LYS A 116 1.90 12.45 -26.27
N PHE A 117 2.53 11.31 -26.04
CA PHE A 117 3.83 10.99 -26.63
C PHE A 117 3.82 9.77 -27.55
N GLY A 118 2.72 9.04 -27.70
CA GLY A 118 2.69 7.71 -28.31
C GLY A 118 3.12 6.63 -27.32
N SER A 119 3.04 5.35 -27.71
CA SER A 119 3.45 4.22 -26.86
C SER A 119 4.96 4.25 -26.58
N GLU A 120 5.40 3.69 -25.44
CA GLU A 120 6.82 3.49 -25.14
C GLU A 120 7.51 2.62 -26.21
N SER A 121 6.74 1.73 -26.84
CA SER A 121 7.20 0.86 -27.93
C SER A 121 7.33 1.57 -29.27
N ASP A 122 6.83 2.80 -29.41
CA ASP A 122 6.84 3.51 -30.67
C ASP A 122 8.26 3.98 -31.01
N PRO A 123 8.65 3.92 -32.29
CA PRO A 123 9.97 4.37 -32.70
C PRO A 123 10.18 5.84 -32.32
N LYS A 124 11.40 6.17 -31.86
CA LYS A 124 11.77 7.54 -31.52
C LYS A 124 11.59 8.44 -32.75
N PRO A 125 11.10 9.68 -32.59
CA PRO A 125 10.89 10.58 -33.71
C PRO A 125 12.19 10.79 -34.49
N LEU A 126 12.14 10.59 -35.81
CA LEU A 126 13.30 10.73 -36.69
C LEU A 126 13.65 12.21 -36.86
N VAL A 127 14.92 12.56 -36.64
CA VAL A 127 15.45 13.89 -36.95
C VAL A 127 15.46 14.05 -38.47
N THR A 128 14.65 14.95 -39.00
CA THR A 128 14.72 15.35 -40.42
C THR A 128 15.48 16.66 -40.55
N GLU A 129 16.04 16.94 -41.74
CA GLU A 129 16.89 18.12 -42.03
C GLU A 129 16.22 19.49 -41.73
N ARG A 130 14.90 19.52 -41.47
CA ARG A 130 14.14 20.73 -41.16
C ARG A 130 13.75 20.90 -39.69
N ILE A 131 14.09 19.93 -38.84
CA ILE A 131 13.75 19.96 -37.42
C ILE A 131 14.99 20.36 -36.63
N ASP A 132 14.83 21.34 -35.73
CA ASP A 132 15.89 21.74 -34.79
C ASP A 132 16.32 20.52 -33.94
N PRO A 133 17.61 20.13 -33.96
CA PRO A 133 18.12 19.04 -33.15
C PRO A 133 17.85 19.18 -31.65
N TYR A 134 17.77 20.42 -31.13
CA TYR A 134 17.46 20.67 -29.72
C TYR A 134 15.99 20.41 -29.40
N ALA A 135 15.08 20.77 -30.31
CA ALA A 135 13.65 20.51 -30.13
C ALA A 135 13.34 19.00 -30.05
N VAL A 136 14.03 18.17 -30.86
CA VAL A 136 13.86 16.70 -30.78
C VAL A 136 14.39 16.16 -29.46
N LYS A 137 15.54 16.66 -29.00
CA LYS A 137 16.11 16.25 -27.71
C LYS A 137 15.18 16.58 -26.55
N ASP A 138 14.57 17.76 -26.56
CA ASP A 138 13.66 18.20 -25.51
C ASP A 138 12.43 17.28 -25.44
N ILE A 139 11.80 16.98 -26.58
CA ILE A 139 10.65 16.05 -26.67
C ILE A 139 11.03 14.65 -26.16
N ILE A 140 12.21 14.15 -26.53
CA ILE A 140 12.69 12.83 -26.06
C ILE A 140 12.92 12.86 -24.55
N SER A 141 13.55 13.92 -24.03
CA SER A 141 13.84 14.03 -22.60
C SER A 141 12.58 14.15 -21.74
N GLU A 142 11.57 14.89 -22.22
CA GLU A 142 10.27 15.01 -21.57
C GLU A 142 9.55 13.65 -21.56
N ARG A 143 9.52 12.96 -22.71
CA ARG A 143 8.99 11.60 -22.83
C ARG A 143 9.67 10.65 -21.84
N GLU A 144 11.00 10.61 -21.83
CA GLU A 144 11.78 9.72 -20.96
C GLU A 144 11.55 10.02 -19.47
N SER A 145 11.39 11.28 -19.09
CA SER A 145 11.06 11.66 -17.71
C SER A 145 9.70 11.14 -17.27
N HIS A 146 8.67 11.26 -18.12
CA HIS A 146 7.33 10.77 -17.79
C HIS A 146 7.26 9.25 -17.67
N TYR A 147 7.91 8.51 -18.58
CA TYR A 147 7.99 7.05 -18.47
C TYR A 147 8.80 6.60 -17.25
N LYS A 148 9.83 7.35 -16.84
CA LYS A 148 10.60 7.06 -15.63
C LYS A 148 9.73 7.06 -14.38
N ASP A 149 8.83 8.03 -14.24
CA ASP A 149 7.92 8.12 -13.09
C ASP A 149 6.93 6.94 -13.08
N CYS A 150 6.34 6.61 -14.24
CA CYS A 150 5.49 5.44 -14.41
C CYS A 150 6.21 4.13 -14.04
N ASN A 151 7.43 3.93 -14.52
CA ASN A 151 8.21 2.71 -14.28
C ASN A 151 8.66 2.59 -12.82
N SER A 152 9.01 3.71 -12.19
CA SER A 152 9.35 3.76 -10.76
C SER A 152 8.14 3.42 -9.89
N LEU A 153 6.97 3.99 -10.21
CA LEU A 153 5.72 3.71 -9.51
C LEU A 153 5.27 2.25 -9.71
N GLU A 154 5.36 1.71 -10.92
CA GLU A 154 5.04 0.30 -11.21
C GLU A 154 5.93 -0.65 -10.40
N THR A 155 7.23 -0.39 -10.37
CA THR A 155 8.18 -1.16 -9.55
C THR A 155 7.81 -1.10 -8.08
N TRP A 156 7.47 0.08 -7.56
CA TRP A 156 7.05 0.25 -6.18
C TRP A 156 5.75 -0.53 -5.88
N ILE A 157 4.73 -0.45 -6.75
CA ILE A 157 3.46 -1.19 -6.58
C ILE A 157 3.71 -2.70 -6.52
N ASN A 158 4.49 -3.24 -7.44
CA ASN A 158 4.81 -4.67 -7.48
C ASN A 158 5.54 -5.11 -6.21
N ASN A 159 6.52 -4.31 -5.76
CA ASN A 159 7.22 -4.57 -4.50
C ASN A 159 6.25 -4.58 -3.30
N GLN A 160 5.31 -3.62 -3.22
CA GLN A 160 4.34 -3.60 -2.12
C GLN A 160 3.38 -4.80 -2.17
N LYS A 161 2.94 -5.22 -3.37
CA LYS A 161 2.12 -6.43 -3.53
C LYS A 161 2.87 -7.68 -3.05
N ASP A 162 4.15 -7.81 -3.37
CA ASP A 162 4.98 -8.91 -2.92
C ASP A 162 5.19 -8.89 -1.40
N ILE A 163 5.45 -7.72 -0.82
CA ILE A 163 5.56 -7.54 0.63
C ILE A 163 4.26 -7.94 1.32
N GLU A 164 3.10 -7.45 0.86
CA GLU A 164 1.81 -7.81 1.45
C GLU A 164 1.53 -9.30 1.33
N ARG A 165 1.85 -9.94 0.20
CA ARG A 165 1.74 -11.39 0.06
C ARG A 165 2.58 -12.14 1.09
N ILE A 166 3.84 -11.74 1.29
CA ILE A 166 4.73 -12.36 2.28
C ILE A 166 4.17 -12.19 3.70
N ILE A 167 3.70 -11.00 4.04
CA ILE A 167 3.12 -10.70 5.35
C ILE A 167 1.87 -11.54 5.58
N GLN A 168 0.95 -11.59 4.62
CA GLN A 168 -0.27 -12.38 4.73
C GLN A 168 0.02 -13.88 4.94
N ILE A 169 0.99 -14.45 4.21
CA ILE A 169 1.40 -15.84 4.39
C ILE A 169 1.98 -16.07 5.79
N ARG A 170 2.88 -15.19 6.26
CA ARG A 170 3.48 -15.31 7.59
C ARG A 170 2.45 -15.17 8.71
N THR A 171 1.61 -14.15 8.61
CA THR A 171 0.53 -13.90 9.56
C THR A 171 -0.47 -15.05 9.57
N SER A 172 -0.84 -15.60 8.39
CA SER A 172 -1.69 -16.80 8.30
C SER A 172 -1.04 -17.99 9.01
N SER A 173 0.26 -18.21 8.88
CA SER A 173 0.97 -19.28 9.60
C SER A 173 0.89 -19.09 11.12
N ILE A 174 1.06 -17.86 11.61
CA ILE A 174 0.93 -17.53 13.04
C ILE A 174 -0.49 -17.80 13.53
N LEU A 175 -1.49 -17.38 12.76
CA LEU A 175 -2.89 -17.59 13.10
C LEU A 175 -3.25 -19.08 13.10
N SER A 176 -2.80 -19.83 12.10
CA SER A 176 -2.89 -21.28 12.04
C SER A 176 -2.37 -21.95 13.33
N GLU A 177 -1.17 -21.58 13.79
CA GLU A 177 -0.57 -22.10 15.02
C GLU A 177 -1.33 -21.74 16.30
N GLN A 178 -1.88 -20.53 16.39
CA GLN A 178 -2.46 -20.00 17.63
C GLN A 178 -3.98 -20.14 17.73
N CYS A 179 -4.66 -20.09 16.59
CA CYS A 179 -6.10 -19.98 16.45
C CYS A 179 -6.75 -21.16 15.73
N GLY A 180 -5.96 -22.09 15.17
CA GLY A 180 -6.49 -23.29 14.50
C GLY A 180 -6.22 -23.33 12.99
N ASN A 181 -6.10 -24.54 12.46
CA ASN A 181 -5.77 -24.85 11.05
C ASN A 181 -7.00 -25.20 10.21
N ASP A 182 -8.20 -25.05 10.76
CA ASP A 182 -9.48 -25.41 10.16
C ASP A 182 -10.01 -24.37 9.16
N ARG A 183 -9.34 -23.22 9.05
CA ARG A 183 -9.73 -22.11 8.17
C ARG A 183 -8.58 -21.58 7.34
N ASP A 184 -8.95 -21.02 6.19
CA ASP A 184 -8.05 -20.27 5.32
C ASP A 184 -8.20 -18.77 5.59
N TYR A 185 -7.29 -18.25 6.41
CA TYR A 185 -7.28 -16.85 6.84
C TYR A 185 -7.15 -15.85 5.69
N ILE A 186 -6.50 -16.24 4.60
CA ILE A 186 -6.30 -15.39 3.42
C ILE A 186 -7.61 -15.36 2.63
N GLN A 187 -8.24 -16.50 2.42
CA GLN A 187 -9.55 -16.56 1.76
C GLN A 187 -10.63 -15.82 2.55
N ASP A 188 -10.60 -15.92 3.87
CA ASP A 188 -11.50 -15.17 4.77
C ASP A 188 -11.31 -13.65 4.64
N PHE A 189 -10.07 -13.19 4.52
CA PHE A 189 -9.78 -11.79 4.22
C PHE A 189 -10.33 -11.35 2.86
N GLN A 190 -10.17 -12.18 1.83
CA GLN A 190 -10.74 -11.88 0.50
C GLN A 190 -12.27 -11.78 0.56
N ASN A 191 -12.92 -12.61 1.38
CA ASN A 191 -14.36 -12.53 1.62
C ASN A 191 -14.71 -11.24 2.37
N PHE A 192 -13.94 -10.87 3.40
CA PHE A 192 -14.11 -9.63 4.15
C PHE A 192 -14.07 -8.38 3.24
N ILE A 193 -13.11 -8.31 2.31
CA ILE A 193 -13.05 -7.20 1.35
C ILE A 193 -14.30 -7.17 0.48
N LYS A 194 -14.74 -8.32 -0.05
CA LYS A 194 -15.92 -8.41 -0.92
C LYS A 194 -17.21 -7.99 -0.22
N THR A 195 -17.34 -8.27 1.09
CA THR A 195 -18.54 -7.92 1.86
C THR A 195 -18.59 -6.44 2.26
N LYS A 196 -17.44 -5.76 2.32
CA LYS A 196 -17.34 -4.35 2.74
C LYS A 196 -17.10 -3.34 1.61
N ASN A 197 -17.03 -3.82 0.37
CA ASN A 197 -17.08 -3.00 -0.85
C ASN A 197 -18.51 -2.92 -1.36
#